data_AF-A0A5S3PQ84-F1
#
_entry.id   AF-A0A5S3PQ84-F1
#
_cell.length_a   1.000
_cell.length_b   1.000
_cell.length_c   1.000
_cell.angle_alpha   90.00
_cell.angle_beta   90.00
_cell.angle_gamma   90.00
#
_symmetry.space_group_name_H-M   'P 1'
#
loop_
_entity.id
_entity.type
_entity.pdbx_description
1 polymer ?
#
loop_
_entity_poly.entity_id
_entity_poly.type
_entity_poly.pdbx_seq_one_letter_code
_entity_poly.pdbx_strand_id
1 'polypeptide(L)' 'MNSEVKSGQEILDNFFETIESIEGVDPKISKMISELYKEGTLTEARIKNELQQLRIQEKDKNEA' A
#
# COMPACT_ATOMS: atom_id res chain seq x y z
N MET A 1 0.87 31.65 10.99
CA MET A 1 0.69 30.18 10.93
C MET A 1 -0.53 29.94 10.07
N ASN A 2 -0.38 29.35 8.90
CA ASN A 2 -1.50 29.05 8.02
C ASN A 2 -2.14 27.76 8.54
N SER A 3 -3.16 27.88 9.39
CA SER A 3 -3.96 26.76 9.89
C SER A 3 -4.96 26.34 8.82
N GLU A 4 -4.43 25.89 7.69
CA GLU A 4 -5.23 25.43 6.55
C GLU A 4 -5.77 24.04 6.91
N VAL A 5 -7.10 23.94 6.96
CA VAL A 5 -7.78 22.69 7.31
C VAL A 5 -7.61 21.73 6.12
N LYS A 6 -6.87 20.64 6.32
CA LYS A 6 -6.71 19.58 5.31
C LYS A 6 -8.00 18.78 5.19
N SER A 7 -8.35 18.44 3.95
CA SER A 7 -9.42 17.48 3.66
C SER A 7 -9.03 16.06 4.06
N GLY A 8 -10.03 15.20 4.27
CA GLY A 8 -9.79 13.78 4.52
C GLY A 8 -9.05 13.11 3.36
N GLN A 9 -9.31 13.54 2.12
CA GLN A 9 -8.62 13.05 0.94
C GLN A 9 -7.12 13.38 0.99
N GLU A 10 -6.78 14.65 1.25
CA GLU A 10 -5.37 15.06 1.37
C GLU A 10 -4.64 14.31 2.49
N ILE A 11 -5.31 13.99 3.60
CA ILE A 11 -4.72 13.21 4.69
C ILE A 11 -4.40 11.78 4.22
N LEU A 12 -5.33 11.15 3.48
CA LEU A 12 -5.13 9.81 2.95
C LEU A 12 -4.05 9.78 1.86
N ASP A 13 -4.05 10.74 0.93
CA ASP A 13 -3.04 10.84 -0.11
C ASP A 13 -1.63 10.92 0.50
N ASN A 14 -1.42 11.83 1.46
CA ASN A 14 -0.15 11.96 2.17
C ASN A 14 0.23 10.67 2.93
N PHE A 15 -0.75 9.95 3.50
CA PHE A 15 -0.49 8.69 4.17
C PHE A 15 0.01 7.63 3.18
N PHE A 16 -0.73 7.37 2.10
CA PHE A 16 -0.36 6.34 1.12
C PHE A 16 0.89 6.68 0.30
N GLU A 17 1.31 7.95 0.24
CA GLU A 17 2.62 8.35 -0.29
C GLU A 17 3.79 8.01 0.65
N THR A 18 3.53 7.87 1.95
CA THR A 18 4.58 7.73 2.97
C THR A 18 4.64 6.36 3.63
N ILE A 19 3.63 5.50 3.43
CA ILE A 19 3.56 4.19 4.11
C ILE A 19 4.76 3.29 3.87
N GLU A 20 5.42 3.38 2.71
CA GLU A 20 6.63 2.61 2.40
C GLU A 20 7.84 2.99 3.25
N SER A 21 7.81 4.19 3.87
CA SER A 21 8.89 4.71 4.73
C SER A 21 8.65 4.44 6.21
N ILE A 22 7.54 3.79 6.59
CA ILE A 22 7.22 3.51 7.99
C ILE A 22 8.11 2.37 8.50
N GLU A 23 8.84 2.64 9.58
CA GLU A 23 9.69 1.64 10.22
C GLU A 23 8.87 0.43 10.70
N GLY A 24 9.36 -0.77 10.41
CA GLY A 24 8.70 -2.03 10.76
C GLY A 24 7.57 -2.45 9.82
N VAL A 25 7.28 -1.67 8.77
CA VAL A 25 6.33 -2.06 7.71
C VAL A 25 7.09 -2.74 6.57
N ASP A 26 6.54 -3.85 6.07
CA ASP A 26 7.13 -4.56 4.92
C ASP A 26 7.01 -3.70 3.64
N PRO A 27 8.13 -3.33 2.99
CA PRO A 27 8.11 -2.42 1.84
C PRO A 27 7.32 -2.95 0.64
N LYS A 28 7.28 -4.27 0.42
CA LYS A 28 6.55 -4.85 -0.71
C LYS A 28 5.05 -4.80 -0.47
N ILE A 29 4.62 -5.12 0.75
CA ILE A 29 3.21 -5.07 1.14
C ILE A 29 2.72 -3.62 1.16
N SER A 30 3.47 -2.68 1.73
CA SER A 30 3.10 -1.26 1.74
C SER A 30 3.02 -0.67 0.34
N LYS A 31 3.96 -1.03 -0.54
CA LYS A 31 3.94 -0.59 -1.93
C LYS A 31 2.68 -1.08 -2.66
N MET A 32 2.35 -2.37 -2.53
CA MET A 32 1.14 -2.95 -3.11
C MET A 32 -0.13 -2.23 -2.61
N ILE A 33 -0.21 -1.93 -1.31
CA ILE A 33 -1.34 -1.21 -0.73
C ILE A 33 -1.41 0.25 -1.26
N SER A 34 -0.27 0.94 -1.40
CA SER A 34 -0.20 2.30 -1.97
C SER A 34 -0.68 2.32 -3.43
N GLU A 35 -0.28 1.34 -4.22
CA GLU A 35 -0.69 1.20 -5.62
C GLU A 35 -2.20 0.97 -5.74
N LEU A 36 -2.77 0.05 -4.95
CA LEU A 36 -4.23 -0.17 -4.93
C LEU A 36 -5.02 1.09 -4.54
N TYR A 37 -4.50 1.89 -3.62
CA TYR A 37 -5.10 3.17 -3.25
C TYR A 37 -5.08 4.16 -4.42
N LYS A 38 -3.93 4.35 -5.05
CA LYS A 38 -3.75 5.27 -6.21
C LYS A 38 -4.61 4.87 -7.41
N GLU A 39 -4.82 3.58 -7.61
CA GLU A 39 -5.70 3.05 -8.66
C GLU A 39 -7.19 3.18 -8.33
N GLY A 40 -7.55 3.55 -7.09
CA GLY A 40 -8.93 3.56 -6.63
C GLY A 40 -9.54 2.15 -6.49
N THR A 41 -8.71 1.11 -6.40
CA THR A 41 -9.14 -0.30 -6.32
C THR A 41 -8.86 -0.96 -4.97
N LEU A 42 -8.49 -0.17 -3.95
CA LEU A 42 -8.24 -0.60 -2.58
C LEU A 42 -9.51 -1.17 -1.92
N THR A 43 -9.76 -2.44 -2.18
CA THR A 43 -10.90 -3.21 -1.70
C THR A 43 -10.40 -4.50 -1.08
N GLU A 44 -11.18 -5.08 -0.17
CA GLU A 44 -10.83 -6.34 0.49
C GLU A 44 -10.49 -7.45 -0.53
N ALA A 45 -11.28 -7.58 -1.60
CA ALA A 45 -11.07 -8.58 -2.62
C ALA A 45 -9.74 -8.38 -3.38
N ARG A 46 -9.40 -7.14 -3.74
CA ARG A 46 -8.13 -6.83 -4.41
C ARG A 46 -6.95 -7.09 -3.48
N ILE A 47 -7.02 -6.64 -2.22
CA ILE A 47 -5.96 -6.87 -1.23
C ILE A 47 -5.67 -8.38 -1.07
N LYS A 48 -6.72 -9.20 -0.88
CA LYS A 48 -6.56 -10.66 -0.74
C LYS A 48 -5.90 -11.29 -1.97
N ASN A 49 -6.33 -10.88 -3.16
CA ASN A 49 -5.78 -11.40 -4.41
C ASN A 49 -4.29 -11.03 -4.57
N GLU A 50 -3.93 -9.76 -4.38
CA GLU A 50 -2.53 -9.32 -4.53
C GLU A 50 -1.61 -9.96 -3.47
N LEU A 51 -2.07 -10.09 -2.21
CA LEU A 51 -1.31 -10.80 -1.17
C LEU A 51 -1.08 -12.27 -1.52
N GLN A 52 -2.08 -12.94 -2.10
CA GLN A 52 -1.92 -14.32 -2.55
C GLN A 52 -0.88 -14.42 -3.68
N GLN A 53 -0.91 -13.51 -4.65
CA GLN A 53 0.07 -13.47 -5.73
C GLN A 53 1.48 -13.20 -5.22
N LEU A 54 1.66 -12.25 -4.31
CA LEU A 54 2.95 -11.98 -3.65
C LEU A 54 3.50 -13.24 -2.98
N ARG A 55 2.66 -13.97 -2.23
CA ARG A 55 3.07 -15.21 -1.57
C ARG A 55 3.50 -16.31 -2.55
N ILE A 56 2.87 -16.40 -3.71
CA ILE A 56 3.25 -17.37 -4.76
C ILE A 56 4.60 -16.97 -5.35
N GLN A 57 4.76 -15.70 -5.74
CA GLN A 57 6.01 -15.19 -6.31
C GLN A 57 7.22 -15.36 -5.38
N GLU A 58 7.03 -15.22 -4.07
CA GLU A 58 8.10 -15.45 -3.09
C GLU A 58 8.47 -16.93 -2.94
N LYS A 59 7.52 -17.86 -3.12
CA LYS A 59 7.83 -19.29 -3.15
C LYS A 59 8.61 -19.66 -4.40
N ASP A 60 8.16 -19.20 -5.56
CA ASP A 60 8.81 -19.50 -6.84
C ASP A 60 10.26 -18.98 -6.86
N LYS A 61 10.54 -17.83 -6.23
CA LYS A 61 11.90 -17.29 -6.07
C LYS A 61 12.81 -18.10 -5.15
N ASN A 62 12.25 -18.85 -4.20
CA ASN A 62 13.02 -19.68 -3.26
C ASN A 62 13.23 -21.12 -3.77
N GLU A 63 12.52 -21.51 -4.84
CA GLU A 63 12.60 -22.85 -5.46
C GLU A 63 13.48 -22.86 -6.74
N ALA A 64 13.98 -21.69 -7.17
CA ALA A 64 14.88 -21.49 -8.31
C ALA A 64 16.32 -21.20 -7.89
#